data_AF-A0A9Q3WM65-F1
#
_entry.id   AF-A0A9Q3WM65-F1
#
_cell.length_a   1.000
_cell.length_b   1.000
_cell.length_c   1.000
_cell.angle_alpha   90.00
_cell.angle_beta   90.00
_cell.angle_gamma   90.00
#
_symmetry.space_group_name_H-M   'P 1'
#
loop_
_entity.id
_entity.type
_entity.pdbx_description
1 polymer ?
#
loop_
_entity_poly.entity_id
_entity_poly.type
_entity_poly.pdbx_seq_one_letter_code
_entity_poly.pdbx_strand_id
1 'polypeptide(L)'
;MIARISTSAPAVSDITLMAWVDVAVPGARLVYHRGFLVVDTTPNVSTLGQPALEDLRATANAAYRLSELGRIHLVQERLGPDRFAYLAIARPHKGAVPSAAVKQLAAAA
;
A
#
# COMPACT_ATOMS: atom_id res chain seq x y z
N MET A 1 17.17 -19.72 -18.56
CA MET A 1 15.93 -18.92 -18.46
C MET A 1 14.96 -19.67 -17.57
N ILE A 2 14.77 -19.22 -16.32
CA ILE A 2 13.78 -19.82 -15.41
C ILE A 2 12.57 -18.88 -15.44
N ALA A 3 11.46 -19.32 -16.03
CA ALA A 3 10.21 -18.57 -16.02
C ALA A 3 9.73 -18.46 -14.56
N ARG A 4 9.70 -17.24 -14.02
CA ARG A 4 9.09 -16.98 -12.72
C ARG A 4 7.58 -16.90 -12.93
N ILE A 5 6.87 -17.87 -12.38
CA ILE A 5 5.42 -17.85 -12.27
C ILE A 5 5.10 -16.80 -11.20
N SER A 6 4.81 -15.57 -11.62
CA SER A 6 4.33 -14.53 -10.72
C SER A 6 2.86 -14.80 -10.44
N THR A 7 2.56 -15.45 -9.33
CA THR A 7 1.20 -15.42 -8.75
C THR A 7 0.93 -13.99 -8.29
N SER A 8 0.45 -13.14 -9.20
CA SER A 8 0.10 -11.76 -8.91
C SER A 8 -1.18 -11.74 -8.09
N ALA A 9 -1.06 -11.61 -6.77
CA ALA A 9 -2.14 -11.03 -5.99
C ALA A 9 -2.52 -9.66 -6.61
N PRO A 10 -3.79 -9.25 -6.57
CA PRO A 10 -4.18 -7.94 -7.08
C PRO A 10 -3.36 -6.85 -6.38
N ALA A 11 -2.83 -5.90 -7.18
CA ALA A 11 -2.08 -4.78 -6.66
C ALA A 11 -2.97 -3.91 -5.76
N VAL A 12 -2.46 -3.49 -4.62
CA VAL A 12 -3.16 -2.57 -3.73
C VAL A 12 -3.15 -1.19 -4.37
N SER A 13 -4.32 -0.63 -4.67
CA SER A 13 -4.43 0.76 -5.14
C SER A 13 -4.26 1.75 -3.98
N ASP A 14 -3.98 2.99 -4.32
CA ASP A 14 -3.94 4.12 -3.39
C ASP A 14 -5.27 4.29 -2.65
N ILE A 15 -6.41 4.17 -3.34
CA ILE A 15 -7.75 4.25 -2.74
C ILE A 15 -7.96 3.14 -1.72
N THR A 16 -7.58 1.90 -2.05
CA THR A 16 -7.68 0.77 -1.11
C THR A 16 -6.78 0.98 0.11
N LEU A 17 -5.57 1.49 -0.08
CA LEU A 17 -4.67 1.83 1.01
C LEU A 17 -5.27 2.91 1.92
N MET A 18 -5.79 4.00 1.36
CA MET A 18 -6.40 5.09 2.13
C MET A 18 -7.62 4.61 2.92
N ALA A 19 -8.53 3.87 2.28
CA ALA A 19 -9.70 3.31 2.94
C ALA A 19 -9.32 2.33 4.07
N TRP A 20 -8.29 1.49 3.84
CA TRP A 20 -7.77 0.61 4.87
C TRP A 20 -7.25 1.37 6.10
N VAL A 21 -6.50 2.46 5.91
CA VAL A 21 -5.95 3.26 7.03
C VAL A 21 -7.04 3.91 7.89
N ASP A 22 -8.23 4.17 7.35
CA ASP A 22 -9.34 4.75 8.11
C ASP A 22 -10.04 3.76 9.05
N VAL A 23 -9.98 2.46 8.74
CA VAL A 23 -10.62 1.40 9.54
C VAL A 23 -9.62 0.49 10.26
N ALA A 24 -8.33 0.60 9.95
CA ALA A 24 -7.27 -0.24 10.52
C ALA A 24 -7.07 0.04 12.01
N VAL A 25 -7.01 -1.03 12.81
CA VAL A 25 -6.60 -0.94 14.22
C VAL A 25 -5.11 -0.61 14.32
N PRO A 26 -4.66 0.11 15.37
CA PRO A 26 -3.24 0.38 15.56
C PRO A 26 -2.39 -0.91 15.54
N GLY A 27 -1.30 -0.90 14.78
CA GLY A 27 -0.43 -2.06 14.57
C GLY A 27 -0.87 -3.00 13.44
N ALA A 28 -2.06 -2.84 12.86
CA ALA A 28 -2.47 -3.60 11.67
C ALA A 28 -1.49 -3.34 10.51
N ARG A 29 -1.21 -4.38 9.73
CA ARG A 29 -0.23 -4.36 8.63
C ARG A 29 -0.92 -4.59 7.30
N LEU A 30 -0.52 -3.84 6.27
CA LEU A 30 -0.90 -4.07 4.88
C LEU A 30 0.35 -4.07 4.02
N VAL A 31 0.59 -5.15 3.27
CA VAL A 31 1.63 -5.19 2.25
C VAL A 31 1.07 -4.55 0.99
N TYR A 32 1.52 -3.35 0.64
CA TYR A 32 1.03 -2.65 -0.55
C TYR A 32 1.86 -2.97 -1.80
N HIS A 33 3.08 -3.48 -1.65
CA HIS A 33 3.91 -3.89 -2.77
C HIS A 33 4.92 -4.99 -2.38
N ARG A 34 5.21 -5.89 -3.34
CA ARG A 34 6.28 -6.88 -3.27
C ARG A 34 7.15 -6.75 -4.51
N GLY A 35 8.45 -6.66 -4.32
CA GLY A 35 9.38 -6.34 -5.40
C GLY A 35 10.43 -5.33 -4.93
N PHE A 36 11.02 -4.60 -5.87
CA PHE A 36 11.92 -3.51 -5.56
C PHE A 36 11.21 -2.20 -5.91
N LEU A 37 10.54 -1.60 -4.93
CA LEU A 37 9.69 -0.42 -5.17
C LEU A 37 10.38 0.67 -5.99
N VAL A 38 11.67 0.97 -5.73
CA VAL A 38 12.41 1.97 -6.51
C VAL A 38 12.60 1.55 -7.98
N VAL A 39 12.89 0.28 -8.24
CA VAL A 39 13.05 -0.26 -9.60
C VAL A 39 11.70 -0.28 -10.31
N ASP A 40 10.68 -0.79 -9.62
CA ASP A 40 9.35 -1.01 -10.16
C ASP A 40 8.60 0.30 -10.44
N THR A 41 8.99 1.41 -9.80
CA THR A 41 8.43 2.76 -10.03
C THR A 41 9.28 3.65 -10.94
N THR A 42 10.49 3.21 -11.34
CA THR A 42 11.39 4.02 -12.18
C THR A 42 11.06 3.83 -13.66
N PRO A 43 10.69 4.90 -14.40
CA PRO A 43 10.48 4.83 -15.84
C PRO A 43 11.72 4.28 -16.57
N ASN A 44 11.51 3.51 -17.64
CA ASN A 44 12.55 2.86 -18.45
C ASN A 44 13.40 1.78 -17.74
N VAL A 45 13.21 1.58 -16.43
CA VAL A 45 13.85 0.52 -15.64
C VAL A 45 12.85 -0.55 -15.23
N SER A 46 11.63 -0.15 -14.87
CA SER A 46 10.55 -1.04 -14.47
C SER A 46 10.17 -2.03 -15.57
N THR A 47 9.85 -3.26 -15.16
CA THR A 47 9.25 -4.26 -16.05
C THR A 47 7.73 -4.15 -16.12
N LEU A 48 7.11 -3.25 -15.35
CA LEU A 48 5.67 -2.99 -15.40
C LEU A 48 5.31 -2.18 -16.65
N GLY A 49 4.14 -2.47 -17.23
CA GLY A 49 3.56 -1.59 -18.24
C GLY A 49 3.21 -0.22 -17.65
N GLN A 50 3.17 0.82 -18.49
CA GLN A 50 2.97 2.21 -18.06
C GLN A 50 1.79 2.41 -17.09
N PRO A 51 0.58 1.86 -17.32
CA PRO A 51 -0.53 2.03 -16.38
C PRO A 51 -0.23 1.44 -14.99
N ALA A 52 0.32 0.22 -14.93
CA ALA A 52 0.64 -0.43 -13.67
C ALA A 52 1.79 0.25 -12.91
N LEU A 53 2.74 0.84 -13.64
CA LEU A 53 3.79 1.69 -13.06
C LEU A 53 3.19 2.94 -12.43
N GLU A 54 2.29 3.62 -13.13
CA GLU A 54 1.61 4.83 -12.64
C GLU A 54 0.75 4.53 -11.41
N ASP A 55 -0.01 3.43 -11.44
CA ASP A 55 -0.79 2.95 -10.30
C ASP A 55 0.11 2.67 -9.08
N LEU A 56 1.24 1.97 -9.28
CA LEU A 56 2.18 1.70 -8.19
C LEU A 56 2.79 2.99 -7.63
N ARG A 57 3.10 3.97 -8.49
CA ARG A 57 3.57 5.29 -8.06
C ARG A 57 2.51 6.03 -7.26
N ALA A 58 1.24 5.97 -7.67
CA ALA A 58 0.13 6.55 -6.93
C ALA A 58 0.02 5.92 -5.53
N THR A 59 0.03 4.58 -5.44
CA THR A 59 0.00 3.86 -4.16
C THR A 59 1.20 4.21 -3.27
N ALA A 60 2.41 4.22 -3.82
CA ALA A 60 3.63 4.55 -3.09
C ALA A 60 3.61 6.00 -2.56
N ASN A 61 3.14 6.94 -3.36
CA ASN A 61 2.98 8.33 -2.97
C ASN A 61 1.91 8.49 -1.87
N ALA A 62 0.77 7.80 -1.98
CA ALA A 62 -0.26 7.81 -0.94
C ALA A 62 0.29 7.24 0.38
N ALA A 63 1.02 6.13 0.34
CA ALA A 63 1.69 5.56 1.51
C ALA A 63 2.66 6.55 2.15
N TYR A 64 3.50 7.21 1.34
CA TYR A 64 4.40 8.25 1.81
C TYR A 64 3.65 9.39 2.51
N ARG A 65 2.60 9.93 1.88
CA ARG A 65 1.80 11.02 2.46
C ARG A 65 1.08 10.62 3.75
N LEU A 66 0.56 9.40 3.84
CA LEU A 66 -0.05 8.88 5.06
C LEU A 66 0.99 8.72 6.18
N SER A 67 2.23 8.37 5.85
CA SER A 67 3.34 8.34 6.81
C SER A 67 3.67 9.74 7.33
N GLU A 68 3.76 10.73 6.43
CA GLU A 68 4.02 12.14 6.78
C GLU A 68 2.92 12.71 7.68
N LEU A 69 1.65 12.35 7.43
CA LEU A 69 0.51 12.70 8.28
C LEU A 69 0.47 11.91 9.60
N GLY A 70 1.41 10.99 9.80
CA GLY A 70 1.49 10.16 10.98
C GLY A 70 0.33 9.17 11.13
N ARG A 71 -0.27 8.74 10.03
CA ARG A 71 -1.32 7.73 9.99
C ARG A 71 -0.77 6.31 9.89
N ILE A 72 0.39 6.13 9.28
CA ILE A 72 1.08 4.83 9.16
C ILE A 72 2.59 4.94 9.42
N HIS A 73 3.23 3.82 9.72
CA HIS A 73 4.66 3.63 9.53
C HIS A 73 4.90 2.93 8.20
N LEU A 74 5.96 3.33 7.49
CA LEU A 74 6.46 2.59 6.33
C LEU A 74 7.57 1.65 6.77
N VAL A 75 7.45 0.38 6.38
CA VAL A 75 8.45 -0.64 6.67
C VAL A 75 8.80 -1.38 5.38
N GLN A 76 10.09 -1.56 5.15
CA GLN A 76 10.61 -2.48 4.16
C GLN A 76 11.07 -3.76 4.88
N GLU A 77 10.50 -4.89 4.52
CA GLU A 77 10.84 -6.19 5.08
C GLU A 77 11.54 -7.05 4.02
N ARG A 78 12.75 -7.52 4.32
CA ARG A 78 13.49 -8.43 3.44
C ARG A 78 13.04 -9.87 3.67
N LEU A 79 12.39 -10.46 2.66
CA LEU A 79 11.86 -11.84 2.68
C LEU A 79 12.85 -12.88 2.13
N GLY A 80 13.98 -12.43 1.58
CA GLY A 80 15.03 -13.28 1.02
C GLY A 80 15.93 -12.51 0.07
N PRO A 81 16.85 -13.19 -0.63
CA PRO A 81 17.59 -12.61 -1.74
C PRO A 81 16.61 -12.04 -2.76
N ASP A 82 16.78 -10.76 -3.10
CA ASP A 82 15.98 -10.05 -4.11
C ASP A 82 14.45 -10.06 -3.89
N ARG A 83 14.02 -10.29 -2.65
CA ARG A 83 12.60 -10.32 -2.28
C ARG A 83 12.36 -9.39 -1.11
N PHE A 84 11.63 -8.31 -1.37
CA PHE A 84 11.24 -7.34 -0.37
C PHE A 84 9.73 -7.15 -0.38
N ALA A 85 9.17 -6.92 0.81
CA ALA A 85 7.81 -6.45 0.98
C ALA A 85 7.84 -5.03 1.52
N TYR A 86 6.93 -4.20 1.02
CA TYR A 86 6.72 -2.85 1.50
C TYR A 86 5.38 -2.81 2.22
N LEU A 87 5.44 -2.45 3.50
CA LEU A 87 4.33 -2.52 4.42
C LEU A 87 3.95 -1.13 4.90
N ALA A 88 2.64 -0.91 4.96
CA ALA A 88 2.03 0.12 5.78
C ALA A 88 1.62 -0.50 7.11
N ILE A 89 2.03 0.11 8.23
CA ILE A 89 1.61 -0.31 9.58
C ILE A 89 0.81 0.82 10.21
N ALA A 90 -0.45 0.58 10.53
CA ALA A 90 -1.34 1.59 11.08
C ALA A 90 -0.81 2.12 12.42
N ARG A 91 -0.75 3.45 12.55
CA ARG A 91 -0.36 4.12 13.79
C ARG A 91 -1.58 4.39 14.68
N PRO A 92 -1.40 4.46 16.01
CA PRO A 92 -2.41 5.07 16.87
C PRO A 92 -2.70 6.50 16.40
N HIS A 93 -3.97 6.80 16.10
CA HIS A 93 -4.41 8.15 15.76
C HIS A 93 -5.54 8.57 16.72
N LYS A 94 -5.32 9.67 17.46
CA LYS A 94 -6.35 10.29 18.32
C LYS A 94 -7.37 10.96 17.40
N GLY A 95 -8.35 10.19 16.93
CA GLY A 95 -9.33 10.71 15.98
C GLY A 95 -10.06 9.67 15.15
N ALA A 96 -9.93 8.37 15.43
CA ALA A 96 -10.79 7.33 14.83
C ALA A 96 -12.23 7.44 15.36
N VAL A 97 -12.84 8.60 15.18
CA VAL A 97 -14.28 8.73 15.09
C VAL A 97 -14.58 8.35 13.65
N PRO A 98 -15.37 7.29 13.38
CA PRO A 98 -15.74 6.95 12.03
C PRO A 98 -16.31 8.20 11.36
N SER A 99 -15.76 8.57 10.20
CA SER A 99 -16.32 9.66 9.40
C SER A 99 -17.82 9.45 9.26
N ALA A 100 -18.60 10.53 9.31
CA ALA A 100 -20.06 10.46 9.15
C ALA A 100 -20.45 9.68 7.88
N ALA A 101 -19.62 9.76 6.83
CA ALA A 101 -19.79 9.00 5.59
C ALA A 101 -19.66 7.47 5.80
N VAL A 102 -18.70 7.01 6.61
CA VAL A 102 -18.53 5.59 6.94
C VAL A 102 -19.71 5.07 7.78
N LYS A 103 -20.23 5.90 8.69
CA LYS A 103 -21.44 5.56 9.46
C LYS A 103 -22.69 5.47 8.57
N GLN A 104 -22.83 6.37 7.61
CA GLN A 104 -23.96 6.40 6.68
C GLN A 104 -23.94 5.19 5.74
N LEU A 105 -22.77 4.78 5.26
CA LEU A 105 -22.64 3.60 4.40
C LEU A 105 -22.98 2.30 5.15
N ALA A 106 -22.57 2.19 6.41
CA ALA A 106 -22.89 1.05 7.26
C ALA A 106 -24.38 0.98 7.68
N ALA A 107 -25.09 2.10 7.68
CA ALA A 107 -26.51 2.16 8.03
C ALA A 107 -27.45 1.91 6.83
N ALA A 108 -26.92 1.89 5.61
CA ALA A 108 -27.66 1.68 4.37
C ALA A 108 -27.61 0.22 3.85
N ALA A 109 -26.95 -0.68 4.59
CA ALA A 109 -26.85 -2.12 4.33
C ALA A 109 -27.68 -2.91 5.34
#